data_AF-A0A7C2QWJ0-F1
#
_entry.id   AF-A0A7C2QWJ0-F1
#
_cell.length_a   1.000
_cell.length_b   1.000
_cell.length_c   1.000
_cell.angle_alpha   90.00
_cell.angle_beta   90.00
_cell.angle_gamma   90.00
#
_symmetry.space_group_name_H-M   'P 1'
#
loop_
_entity.id
_entity.type
_entity.pdbx_description
1 polymer ?
#
loop_
_entity_poly.entity_id
_entity_poly.type
_entity_poly.pdbx_seq_one_letter_code
_entity_poly.pdbx_strand_id
1 'polypeptide(L)'
;MLRSPTKPAPRVQALAICAAAAAHFGVSPRELALHPADGWAPGNDAASLALWLIRRRLPLFKHEAAVLFGVARIAAIDRSMADTEARLRADPLLAEALAGIERCLSGGTPAPAAPAAPAARPDLEEAFA
;
A
#
# COMPACT_ATOMS: atom_id res chain seq x y z
N MET A 1 24.02 -7.90 31.06
CA MET A 1 24.15 -7.51 29.64
C MET A 1 22.82 -7.70 28.94
N LEU A 2 21.99 -6.66 28.88
CA LEU A 2 20.72 -6.68 28.14
C LEU A 2 21.07 -6.58 26.64
N ARG A 3 20.77 -7.61 25.85
CA ARG A 3 20.91 -7.54 24.39
C ARG A 3 19.94 -6.48 23.91
N SER A 4 20.44 -5.39 23.32
CA SER A 4 19.60 -4.44 22.61
C SER A 4 18.72 -5.19 21.62
N PRO A 5 17.41 -4.91 21.53
CA PRO A 5 16.57 -5.55 20.54
C PRO A 5 17.15 -5.25 19.16
N THR A 6 17.67 -6.28 18.49
CA THR A 6 18.15 -6.17 17.12
C THR A 6 16.99 -5.67 16.28
N LYS A 7 17.13 -4.49 15.67
CA LYS A 7 16.13 -3.94 14.76
C LYS A 7 15.79 -5.02 13.73
N PRO A 8 14.50 -5.29 13.47
CA PRO A 8 14.09 -6.33 12.53
C PRO A 8 14.74 -6.09 11.17
N ALA A 9 15.12 -7.16 10.47
CA ALA A 9 15.75 -7.03 9.16
C ALA A 9 14.84 -6.23 8.19
N PRO A 10 15.39 -5.46 7.23
CA PRO A 10 14.60 -4.63 6.32
C PRO A 10 13.48 -5.38 5.59
N ARG A 11 13.70 -6.66 5.24
CA ARG A 11 12.65 -7.50 4.62
C ARG A 11 11.48 -7.79 5.56
N VAL A 12 11.74 -8.02 6.84
CA VAL A 12 10.68 -8.25 7.85
C VAL A 12 9.86 -6.98 8.03
N GLN A 13 10.52 -5.82 8.06
CA GLN A 13 9.83 -4.53 8.13
C GLN A 13 8.99 -4.26 6.86
N ALA A 14 9.51 -4.60 5.68
CA ALA A 14 8.76 -4.46 4.43
C ALA A 14 7.50 -5.33 4.41
N LEU A 15 7.59 -6.58 4.86
CA LEU A 15 6.44 -7.47 4.98
C LEU A 15 5.41 -6.92 5.99
N ALA A 16 5.84 -6.35 7.10
CA ALA A 16 4.95 -5.70 8.06
C ALA A 16 4.22 -4.50 7.45
N ILE A 17 4.91 -3.68 6.64
CA ILE A 17 4.29 -2.58 5.89
C ILE A 17 3.24 -3.09 4.90
N CYS A 18 3.56 -4.13 4.13
CA CYS A 18 2.61 -4.75 3.21
C CYS A 18 1.38 -5.32 3.95
N ALA A 19 1.58 -5.98 5.09
CA ALA A 19 0.51 -6.53 5.90
C ALA A 19 -0.39 -5.42 6.50
N ALA A 20 0.21 -4.33 6.98
CA ALA A 20 -0.54 -3.19 7.51
C ALA A 20 -1.37 -2.48 6.43
N ALA A 21 -0.81 -2.31 5.23
CA ALA A 21 -1.54 -1.78 4.08
C ALA A 21 -2.70 -2.70 3.67
N ALA A 22 -2.42 -4.01 3.54
CA ALA A 22 -3.44 -5.01 3.22
C ALA A 22 -4.60 -4.98 4.23
N ALA A 23 -4.29 -4.97 5.53
CA ALA A 23 -5.28 -4.90 6.60
C ALA A 23 -6.10 -3.60 6.56
N HIS A 24 -5.46 -2.45 6.31
CA HIS A 24 -6.15 -1.17 6.27
C HIS A 24 -7.14 -1.07 5.10
N PHE A 25 -6.77 -1.61 3.94
CA PHE A 25 -7.63 -1.60 2.74
C PHE A 25 -8.56 -2.81 2.63
N GLY A 26 -8.52 -3.75 3.58
CA GLY A 26 -9.34 -4.97 3.55
C GLY A 26 -9.00 -5.92 2.40
N VAL A 27 -7.77 -5.86 1.87
CA VAL A 27 -7.29 -6.73 0.77
C VAL A 27 -6.37 -7.81 1.31
N SER A 28 -6.24 -8.92 0.58
CA SER A 28 -5.26 -9.95 0.89
C SER A 28 -3.84 -9.53 0.47
N PRO A 29 -2.79 -10.03 1.13
CA PRO A 29 -1.40 -9.80 0.69
C PRO A 29 -1.14 -10.27 -0.74
N ARG A 30 -1.92 -11.25 -1.23
CA ARG A 30 -1.86 -11.72 -2.62
C ARG A 30 -2.38 -10.68 -3.60
N GLU A 31 -3.50 -10.03 -3.29
CA GLU A 31 -4.07 -8.95 -4.12
C GLU A 31 -3.15 -7.72 -4.14
N LEU A 32 -2.41 -7.49 -3.05
CA LEU A 32 -1.38 -6.44 -2.98
C LEU A 32 -0.16 -6.73 -3.88
N ALA A 33 0.18 -8.00 -4.10
CA ALA A 33 1.32 -8.43 -4.92
C ALA A 33 0.98 -8.66 -6.41
N LEU A 34 -0.30 -8.81 -6.75
CA LEU A 34 -0.76 -9.02 -8.12
C LEU A 34 -0.87 -7.68 -8.87
N HIS A 35 0.27 -7.18 -9.33
CA HIS A 35 0.30 -6.15 -10.37
C HIS A 35 0.42 -6.79 -11.76
N PRO A 36 -0.33 -6.33 -12.77
CA PRO A 36 -0.08 -6.77 -14.13
C PRO A 36 1.35 -6.40 -14.52
N ALA A 37 2.06 -7.34 -15.14
CA ALA A 37 3.48 -7.22 -15.52
C ALA A 37 3.80 -5.98 -16.37
N ASP A 38 2.77 -5.34 -16.93
CA ASP A 38 2.87 -4.22 -17.85
C ASP A 38 2.59 -2.83 -17.28
N GLY A 39 2.07 -2.73 -16.07
CA GLY A 39 1.72 -1.42 -15.52
C GLY A 39 1.15 -1.51 -14.14
N TRP A 40 1.64 -0.62 -13.28
CA TRP A 40 0.95 -0.28 -12.06
C TRP A 40 -0.48 0.16 -12.42
N ALA A 41 -1.49 -0.65 -12.10
CA ALA A 41 -2.88 -0.27 -12.38
C ALA A 41 -3.21 0.96 -11.50
N PRO A 42 -3.64 2.09 -12.08
CA PRO A 42 -4.15 3.21 -11.30
C PRO A 42 -5.36 2.73 -10.48
N GLY A 43 -5.29 2.90 -9.15
CA GLY A 43 -6.35 2.48 -8.21
C GLY A 43 -5.96 1.42 -7.18
N ASN A 44 -4.77 0.82 -7.24
CA ASN A 44 -4.28 -0.03 -6.14
C ASN A 44 -3.51 0.78 -5.09
N ASP A 45 -4.27 1.55 -4.30
CA ASP A 45 -3.74 2.48 -3.30
C ASP A 45 -2.99 1.75 -2.17
N ALA A 46 -3.42 0.53 -1.85
CA ALA A 46 -2.77 -0.32 -0.86
C ALA A 46 -1.32 -0.62 -1.23
N ALA A 47 -1.09 -1.09 -2.46
CA ALA A 47 0.26 -1.38 -2.93
C ALA A 47 1.09 -0.09 -3.11
N SER A 48 0.45 1.01 -3.52
CA SER A 48 1.14 2.28 -3.80
C SER A 48 1.70 2.87 -2.53
N LEU A 49 0.87 2.91 -1.49
CA LEU A 49 1.27 3.38 -0.17
C LEU A 49 2.28 2.44 0.49
N ALA A 50 2.11 1.12 0.34
CA ALA A 50 3.08 0.16 0.87
C ALA A 50 4.46 0.34 0.22
N LEU A 51 4.53 0.45 -1.12
CA LEU A 51 5.76 0.71 -1.85
C LEU A 51 6.39 2.05 -1.45
N TRP A 52 5.57 3.10 -1.36
CA TRP A 52 6.01 4.43 -0.97
C TRP A 52 6.63 4.44 0.45
N LEU A 53 5.95 3.82 1.42
CA LEU A 53 6.45 3.67 2.79
C LEU A 53 7.74 2.86 2.85
N ILE A 54 7.80 1.73 2.16
CA ILE A 54 9.00 0.88 2.09
C ILE A 54 10.19 1.68 1.56
N ARG A 55 10.02 2.42 0.47
CA ARG A 55 11.09 3.21 -0.16
C ARG A 55 11.53 4.41 0.68
N ARG A 56 10.62 5.00 1.47
CA ARG A 56 10.92 6.13 2.37
C ARG A 56 11.58 5.68 3.67
N ARG A 57 11.22 4.51 4.21
CA ARG A 57 11.62 4.08 5.57
C ARG A 57 12.73 3.04 5.59
N LEU A 58 12.92 2.28 4.52
CA LEU A 58 13.84 1.14 4.49
C LEU A 58 14.98 1.37 3.49
N PRO A 59 16.23 1.03 3.86
CA PRO A 59 17.36 1.05 2.94
C PRO A 59 17.34 -0.19 2.02
N LEU A 60 16.21 -0.45 1.35
CA LEU A 60 16.10 -1.53 0.37
C LEU A 60 16.52 -1.04 -1.01
N PHE A 61 17.20 -1.88 -1.78
CA PHE A 61 17.48 -1.58 -3.18
C PHE A 61 16.19 -1.60 -4.00
N LYS A 62 16.11 -0.78 -5.06
CA LYS A 62 14.92 -0.74 -5.95
C LYS A 62 14.55 -2.12 -6.49
N HIS A 63 15.56 -2.96 -6.76
CA HIS A 63 15.36 -4.33 -7.23
C HIS A 63 14.66 -5.21 -6.19
N GLU A 64 14.99 -5.06 -4.90
CA GLU A 64 14.34 -5.83 -3.83
C GLU A 64 12.87 -5.41 -3.66
N ALA A 65 12.59 -4.11 -3.78
CA ALA A 65 11.22 -3.61 -3.83
C ALA A 65 10.47 -4.17 -5.06
N ALA A 66 11.12 -4.21 -6.24
CA ALA A 66 10.52 -4.79 -7.44
C ALA A 66 10.10 -6.26 -7.22
N VAL A 67 10.97 -7.06 -6.61
CA VAL A 67 10.71 -8.47 -6.29
C VAL A 67 9.53 -8.61 -5.30
N LEU A 68 9.47 -7.76 -4.26
CA LEU A 68 8.39 -7.81 -3.26
C LEU A 68 6.99 -7.59 -3.87
N PHE A 69 6.89 -6.75 -4.90
CA PHE A 69 5.63 -6.38 -5.54
C PHE A 69 5.42 -7.06 -6.90
N GLY A 70 6.26 -8.03 -7.28
CA GLY A 70 6.14 -8.73 -8.57
C GLY A 70 6.31 -7.82 -9.80
N VAL A 71 7.00 -6.68 -9.65
CA VAL A 71 7.14 -5.67 -10.70
C VAL A 71 8.32 -6.02 -11.61
N ALA A 72 8.04 -6.34 -12.88
CA ALA A 72 9.08 -6.69 -13.85
C ALA A 72 9.95 -5.49 -14.28
N ARG A 73 9.39 -4.27 -14.27
CA ARG A 73 10.06 -3.05 -14.76
C ARG A 73 10.37 -2.09 -13.61
N ILE A 74 11.65 -1.94 -13.26
CA ILE A 74 12.10 -1.03 -12.18
C ILE A 74 11.62 0.42 -12.41
N ALA A 75 11.57 0.89 -13.67
CA ALA A 75 11.06 2.23 -14.00
C ALA A 75 9.59 2.46 -13.59
N ALA A 76 8.80 1.39 -13.44
CA ALA A 76 7.43 1.49 -12.92
C ALA A 76 7.40 1.85 -11.43
N ILE A 77 8.44 1.52 -10.66
CA ILE A 77 8.58 1.92 -9.25
C ILE A 77 8.72 3.43 -9.16
N ASP A 78 9.61 4.04 -9.96
CA ASP A 78 9.84 5.48 -9.91
C ASP A 78 8.60 6.27 -10.32
N ARG A 79 7.85 5.79 -11.32
CA ARG A 79 6.56 6.39 -11.70
C ARG A 79 5.52 6.26 -10.59
N SER A 80 5.40 5.07 -9.98
CA SER A 80 4.45 4.84 -8.88
C SER A 80 4.79 5.70 -7.65
N MET A 81 6.08 5.87 -7.34
CA MET A 81 6.52 6.77 -6.26
C MET A 81 6.10 8.23 -6.52
N ALA A 82 6.35 8.73 -7.74
CA ALA A 82 6.01 10.10 -8.10
C ALA A 82 4.50 10.35 -8.12
N ASP A 83 3.73 9.41 -8.69
CA ASP A 83 2.27 9.45 -8.71
C ASP A 83 1.69 9.43 -7.28
N THR A 84 2.13 8.49 -6.45
CA THR A 84 1.69 8.38 -5.06
C THR A 84 2.00 9.64 -4.26
N GLU A 85 3.19 10.25 -4.46
CA GLU A 85 3.54 11.50 -3.79
C GLU A 85 2.72 12.70 -4.26
N ALA A 86 2.34 12.74 -5.54
CA ALA A 86 1.42 13.75 -6.06
C ALA A 86 0.02 13.56 -5.49
N ARG A 87 -0.47 12.32 -5.45
CA ARG A 87 -1.79 11.97 -4.92
C ARG A 87 -1.90 12.21 -3.42
N LEU A 88 -0.88 11.89 -2.62
CA LEU A 88 -0.86 12.20 -1.18
C LEU A 88 -0.99 13.70 -0.88
N ARG A 89 -0.58 14.57 -1.81
CA ARG A 89 -0.75 16.02 -1.69
C ARG A 89 -2.12 16.52 -2.14
N ALA A 90 -2.78 15.78 -3.04
CA ALA A 90 -4.03 16.19 -3.67
C ALA A 90 -5.28 15.52 -3.05
N ASP A 91 -5.12 14.33 -2.46
CA ASP A 91 -6.20 13.49 -1.95
C ASP A 91 -6.07 13.31 -0.42
N PRO A 92 -6.92 13.99 0.37
CA PRO A 92 -6.88 13.89 1.82
C PRO A 92 -7.24 12.49 2.33
N LEU A 93 -8.06 11.71 1.61
CA LEU A 93 -8.41 10.34 2.00
C LEU A 93 -7.19 9.42 1.90
N LEU A 94 -6.36 9.62 0.89
CA LEU A 94 -5.11 8.87 0.74
C LEU A 94 -4.10 9.22 1.84
N ALA A 95 -4.06 10.49 2.27
CA ALA A 95 -3.24 10.93 3.41
C ALA A 95 -3.75 10.33 4.74
N GLU A 96 -5.06 10.26 4.95
CA GLU A 96 -5.66 9.58 6.09
C GLU A 96 -5.35 8.07 6.09
N ALA A 97 -5.43 7.43 4.92
CA ALA A 97 -5.08 6.02 4.78
C ALA A 97 -3.61 5.76 5.14
N LEU A 98 -2.69 6.63 4.69
CA LEU A 98 -1.29 6.58 5.09
C LEU A 98 -1.13 6.67 6.61
N ALA A 99 -1.80 7.63 7.26
CA ALA A 99 -1.77 7.77 8.71
C ALA A 99 -2.34 6.53 9.44
N GLY A 100 -3.38 5.91 8.88
CA GLY A 100 -3.95 4.65 9.37
C GLY A 100 -2.96 3.50 9.35
N ILE A 101 -2.22 3.34 8.25
CA ILE A 101 -1.16 2.33 8.11
C ILE A 101 -0.03 2.59 9.12
N GLU A 102 0.41 3.85 9.24
CA GLU A 102 1.48 4.21 10.16
C GLU A 102 1.11 3.94 11.63
N ARG A 103 -0.17 4.15 11.99
CA ARG A 103 -0.70 3.80 13.31
C ARG A 103 -0.70 2.30 13.56
N CYS A 104 -1.05 1.50 12.54
CA CYS A 104 -0.97 0.04 12.63
C CYS A 104 0.47 -0.43 12.88
N LEU A 105 1.46 0.23 12.25
CA LEU A 105 2.87 -0.12 12.39
C LEU A 105 3.47 0.28 13.75
N SER A 106 2.93 1.30 14.42
CA SER A 106 3.35 1.70 15.77
C SER A 106 2.72 0.88 16.90
N GLY A 107 1.94 -0.16 16.56
CA GLY A 107 1.24 -0.99 17.53
C GLY A 107 -0.10 -0.42 17.98
N GLY A 108 -0.57 0.66 17.35
CA GLY A 108 -1.96 1.09 17.49
C GLY A 108 -2.89 0.15 16.74
N THR A 109 -4.11 -0.02 17.24
CA THR A 109 -5.16 -0.74 16.50
C THR A 109 -5.35 -0.05 15.14
N PRO A 110 -5.33 -0.78 14.01
CA PRO A 110 -5.61 -0.18 12.72
C PRO A 110 -6.96 0.53 12.80
N ALA A 111 -7.01 1.77 12.30
CA ALA A 111 -8.29 2.44 12.11
C ALA A 111 -9.19 1.52 11.27
N PRO A 112 -10.49 1.43 11.57
CA PRO A 112 -11.40 0.62 10.75
C PRO A 112 -11.20 1.02 9.29
N ALA A 113 -11.08 0.02 8.42
CA ALA A 113 -10.94 0.23 6.98
C ALA A 113 -11.99 1.26 6.56
N ALA A 114 -11.56 2.33 5.87
CA ALA A 114 -12.49 3.28 5.32
C ALA A 114 -13.54 2.49 4.53
N PRO A 115 -14.85 2.69 4.76
CA PRO A 115 -15.86 1.95 4.03
C PRO A 115 -15.56 2.15 2.55
N ALA A 116 -15.41 1.05 1.81
CA ALA A 116 -15.26 1.10 0.38
C ALA A 116 -16.36 2.04 -0.15
N ALA A 117 -15.96 3.13 -0.80
CA ALA A 117 -16.91 4.05 -1.40
C ALA A 117 -17.91 3.19 -2.18
N PRO A 118 -19.23 3.40 -2.01
CA PRO A 118 -20.21 2.56 -2.67
C PRO A 118 -19.86 2.54 -4.14
N ALA A 119 -19.51 1.35 -4.66
CA ALA A 119 -19.38 1.15 -6.08
C ALA A 119 -20.69 1.70 -6.65
N ALA A 120 -20.60 2.75 -7.47
CA ALA A 120 -21.76 3.22 -8.20
C ALA A 120 -22.32 2.00 -8.90
N ARG A 121 -23.46 1.49 -8.40
CA ARG A 121 -24.23 0.45 -9.07
C ARG A 121 -24.93 1.17 -10.21
N PRO A 122 -24.58 0.94 -11.48
CA PRO A 122 -25.37 1.49 -12.58
C PRO A 122 -26.74 0.80 -12.74
N ASP A 123 -27.10 -0.22 -11.95
CA ASP A 123 -28.22 -1.11 -12.29
C ASP A 123 -29.38 -1.15 -11.26
N LEU A 124 -29.94 -0.02 -10.85
CA LEU A 124 -31.16 -0.03 -10.00
C LEU A 124 -32.18 1.10 -10.29
N GLU A 125 -32.25 1.59 -11.53
CA GLU A 125 -33.34 2.52 -11.94
C GLU A 125 -34.20 2.03 -13.12
N GLU A 126 -33.93 0.85 -13.70
CA GLU A 126 -34.69 0.33 -14.86
C GLU A 126 -35.54 -0.92 -14.59
N ALA A 127 -35.70 -1.36 -13.33
CA ALA A 127 -36.49 -2.56 -13.01
C ALA A 127 -37.93 -2.31 -12.51
N PHE A 128 -38.40 -1.05 -12.49
CA PHE A 128 -39.78 -0.71 -12.09
C PHE A 128 -40.41 0.43 -12.92
N ALA A 129 -40.06 0.52 -14.22
CA ALA A 129 -40.79 1.32 -15.20
C ALA A 129 -41.60 0.41 -16.13
#